data_AF-A0A8T4XGB3-F1
#
_entry.id   AF-A0A8T4XGB3-F1
#
_cell.length_a   1.000
_cell.length_b   1.000
_cell.length_c   1.000
_cell.angle_alpha   90.00
_cell.angle_beta   90.00
_cell.angle_gamma   90.00
#
_symmetry.space_group_name_H-M   'P 1'
#
loop_
_entity.id
_entity.type
_entity.pdbx_description
1 polymer ?
#
loop_
_entity_poly.entity_id
_entity_poly.type
_entity_poly.pdbx_seq_one_letter_code
_entity_poly.pdbx_strand_id
1 'polypeptide(L)'
;MEHLNSRKIALIAIFAALYYAMSYLPGIPAIGAPKVKIQLEAFMASIFGLILGPYLGALTAFLSGFVAWVLPPGSPGPIGLVMLPAMVINALVTGLIYNGRWKSASMLLSLLIIFFWLLPPSHPIEQNFLVGIAATWDKILALLLMVPTAHLMKRISHPESSTTIHEKVKKFNWASFLSLVSAILVLVNAYMISTGGNVLRLEYQLGSDTYRITFGSKDYIAYYVPPFGYLWLLTGIGILTGAILLHIKPDHNTLWSILILVASGLSSVIGGGFIAGLILGALGGLLGFFKAKVHFQRLKPLNIEVLTFFLLAYIGIQADNAWGNFVYAIPIIHDEIFAMTLEAVRASFLISPFSYFIMRVIQAIFAALVASPLINNLRAAGFMIPLKTPKIPASIQNKSIT
;
A
#
# COMPACT_ATOMS: atom_id res chain seq x y z
N MET A 1 19.79 14.56 17.76
CA MET A 1 18.35 14.88 17.61
C MET A 1 18.26 16.12 16.74
N GLU A 2 17.24 16.27 15.90
CA GLU A 2 17.06 17.53 15.16
C GLU A 2 16.73 18.66 16.15
N HIS A 3 17.45 19.77 16.09
CA HIS A 3 17.09 20.95 16.89
C HIS A 3 15.74 21.50 16.41
N LEU A 4 14.81 21.65 17.36
CA LEU A 4 13.56 22.38 17.20
C LEU A 4 13.89 23.88 17.15
N ASN A 5 13.32 24.58 16.18
CA ASN A 5 13.37 26.04 16.08
C ASN A 5 11.97 26.59 15.90
N SER A 6 11.78 27.90 16.09
CA SER A 6 10.47 28.55 16.02
C SER A 6 9.75 28.29 14.70
N ARG A 7 10.51 28.19 13.59
CA ARG A 7 9.98 27.88 12.26
C ARG A 7 9.36 26.49 12.18
N LYS A 8 10.06 25.47 12.68
CA LYS A 8 9.57 24.09 12.73
C LYS A 8 8.33 23.98 13.61
N ILE A 9 8.33 24.65 14.76
CA ILE A 9 7.18 24.70 15.67
C ILE A 9 5.96 25.32 14.96
N ALA A 10 6.16 26.44 14.25
CA ALA A 10 5.09 27.07 13.48
C ALA A 10 4.52 26.15 12.39
N LEU A 11 5.37 25.43 11.65
CA LEU A 11 4.91 24.47 10.63
C LEU A 11 4.11 23.31 11.26
N ILE A 12 4.57 22.76 12.39
CA ILE A 12 3.86 21.71 13.12
C ILE A 12 2.46 22.22 13.53
N ALA A 13 2.38 23.42 14.10
CA ALA A 13 1.13 24.02 14.53
C ALA A 13 0.15 24.27 13.36
N ILE A 14 0.65 24.82 12.24
CA ILE A 14 -0.17 25.08 11.04
C ILE A 14 -0.70 23.78 10.45
N PHE A 15 0.13 22.74 10.34
CA PHE A 15 -0.31 21.45 9.82
C PHE A 15 -1.27 20.72 10.76
N ALA A 16 -1.09 20.85 12.07
CA ALA A 16 -2.07 20.36 13.05
C ALA A 16 -3.42 21.05 12.91
N ALA A 17 -3.43 22.38 12.78
CA ALA A 17 -4.65 23.14 12.56
C ALA A 17 -5.32 22.81 11.22
N LEU A 18 -4.53 22.63 10.15
CA LEU A 18 -5.04 22.23 8.83
C LEU A 18 -5.70 20.84 8.89
N TYR A 19 -5.05 19.87 9.52
CA TYR A 19 -5.61 18.53 9.69
C TYR A 19 -6.92 18.59 10.48
N TYR A 20 -6.95 19.34 11.57
CA TYR A 20 -8.16 19.55 12.35
C TYR A 20 -9.29 20.15 11.50
N ALA A 21 -9.01 21.17 10.69
CA ALA A 21 -10.00 21.74 9.78
C ALA A 21 -10.53 20.71 8.76
N MET A 22 -9.65 19.84 8.25
CA MET A 22 -10.04 18.75 7.35
C MET A 22 -10.87 17.66 8.04
N SER A 23 -10.80 17.52 9.38
CA SER A 23 -11.58 16.52 10.12
C SER A 23 -13.10 16.75 10.10
N TYR A 24 -13.53 17.93 9.65
CA TYR A 24 -14.94 18.24 9.39
C TYR A 24 -15.46 17.66 8.07
N LEU A 25 -14.59 17.12 7.21
CA LEU A 25 -15.00 16.45 5.98
C LEU A 25 -15.75 15.14 6.30
N PRO A 26 -16.75 14.77 5.50
CA PRO A 26 -17.48 13.52 5.72
C PRO A 26 -16.57 12.31 5.47
N GLY A 27 -16.41 11.47 6.50
CA GLY A 27 -15.72 10.18 6.39
C GLY A 27 -16.58 9.09 5.75
N ILE A 28 -15.93 8.06 5.19
CA ILE A 28 -16.59 6.89 4.58
C ILE A 28 -16.78 5.83 5.66
N PRO A 29 -17.98 5.25 5.86
CA PRO A 29 -18.19 4.21 6.87
C PRO A 29 -17.29 2.98 6.63
N ALA A 30 -16.69 2.47 7.71
CA ALA A 30 -15.83 1.29 7.67
C ALA A 30 -16.69 0.01 7.55
N ILE A 31 -16.31 -0.90 6.64
CA ILE A 31 -17.02 -2.15 6.44
C ILE A 31 -16.72 -3.10 7.61
N GLY A 32 -17.77 -3.60 8.25
CA GLY A 32 -17.65 -4.47 9.42
C GLY A 32 -17.53 -3.73 10.76
N ALA A 33 -17.42 -2.39 10.75
CA ALA A 33 -17.36 -1.58 11.97
C ALA A 33 -18.28 -0.35 11.84
N PRO A 34 -19.60 -0.47 12.16
CA PRO A 34 -20.59 0.58 11.90
C PRO A 34 -20.30 1.92 12.57
N LYS A 35 -19.51 1.91 13.65
CA LYS A 35 -19.13 3.10 14.44
C LYS A 35 -17.81 3.73 13.98
N VAL A 36 -17.09 3.10 13.04
CA VAL A 36 -15.79 3.58 12.55
C VAL A 36 -15.97 4.21 11.19
N LYS A 37 -15.38 5.39 10.99
CA LYS A 37 -15.33 6.07 9.69
C LYS A 37 -13.89 6.15 9.24
N ILE A 38 -13.65 5.82 7.98
CA ILE A 38 -12.39 6.03 7.30
C ILE A 38 -12.38 7.47 6.81
N GLN A 39 -11.54 8.25 7.47
CA GLN A 39 -11.32 9.65 7.22
C GLN A 39 -10.47 9.86 5.96
N LEU A 40 -10.91 10.73 5.06
CA LEU A 40 -10.18 11.02 3.83
C LEU A 40 -8.87 11.73 4.16
N GLU A 41 -8.88 12.63 5.13
CA GLU A 41 -7.77 13.43 5.62
C GLU A 41 -6.59 12.61 6.17
N ALA A 42 -6.75 11.30 6.42
CA ALA A 42 -5.67 10.40 6.84
C ALA A 42 -4.46 10.39 5.88
N PHE A 43 -4.66 10.75 4.60
CA PHE A 43 -3.54 10.89 3.64
C PHE A 43 -2.52 11.97 4.05
N MET A 44 -2.93 12.95 4.86
CA MET A 44 -2.08 14.05 5.31
C MET A 44 -0.89 13.58 6.15
N ALA A 45 -1.01 12.45 6.86
CA ALA A 45 0.10 11.90 7.64
C ALA A 45 1.32 11.61 6.76
N SER A 46 1.12 11.07 5.56
CA SER A 46 2.20 10.87 4.60
C SER A 46 2.83 12.21 4.17
N ILE A 47 2.02 13.24 3.96
CA ILE A 47 2.48 14.59 3.61
C ILE A 47 3.34 15.18 4.74
N PHE A 48 2.95 14.99 6.01
CA PHE A 48 3.76 15.41 7.15
C PHE A 48 5.13 14.72 7.15
N GLY A 49 5.15 13.41 6.89
CA GLY A 49 6.40 12.64 6.75
C GLY A 49 7.29 13.13 5.61
N LEU A 50 6.71 13.48 4.46
CA LEU A 50 7.44 14.02 3.30
C LEU A 50 8.07 15.38 3.58
N ILE A 51 7.33 16.30 4.22
CA ILE A 51 7.75 17.70 4.40
C ILE A 51 8.67 17.87 5.60
N LEU A 52 8.32 17.25 6.73
CA LEU A 52 8.99 17.44 8.01
C LEU A 52 9.94 16.29 8.38
N GLY A 53 10.01 15.26 7.54
CA GLY A 53 10.80 14.07 7.80
C GLY A 53 10.18 13.16 8.88
N PRO A 54 10.90 12.10 9.28
CA PRO A 54 10.34 11.00 10.06
C PRO A 54 9.86 11.42 11.44
N TYR A 55 10.65 12.22 12.17
CA TYR A 55 10.38 12.50 13.59
C TYR A 55 9.42 13.68 13.77
N LEU A 56 9.66 14.80 13.07
CA LEU A 56 8.79 15.96 13.15
C LEU A 56 7.48 15.71 12.40
N GLY A 57 7.49 14.93 11.32
CA GLY A 57 6.28 14.46 10.66
C GLY A 57 5.44 13.56 11.57
N ALA A 58 6.06 12.61 12.27
CA ALA A 58 5.38 11.77 13.26
C ALA A 58 4.80 12.59 14.44
N LEU A 59 5.56 13.56 14.96
CA LEU A 59 5.07 14.47 16.00
C LEU A 59 3.88 15.31 15.51
N THR A 60 3.96 15.82 14.28
CA THR A 60 2.85 16.56 13.66
C THR A 60 1.64 15.67 13.52
N ALA A 61 1.78 14.45 13.00
CA ALA A 61 0.69 13.50 12.88
C ALA A 61 0.06 13.16 14.24
N PHE A 62 0.87 12.99 15.29
CA PHE A 62 0.38 12.79 16.65
C PHE A 62 -0.46 13.98 17.13
N LEU A 63 0.07 15.19 17.03
CA LEU A 63 -0.63 16.41 17.47
C LEU A 63 -1.91 16.65 16.67
N SER A 64 -1.85 16.49 15.35
CA SER A 64 -3.00 16.56 14.45
C SER A 64 -4.11 15.60 14.88
N GLY A 65 -3.76 14.33 15.10
CA GLY A 65 -4.71 13.29 15.52
C GLY A 65 -5.25 13.53 16.92
N PHE A 66 -4.39 13.92 17.85
CA PHE A 66 -4.79 14.23 19.21
C PHE A 66 -5.77 15.40 19.26
N VAL A 67 -5.47 16.50 18.56
CA VAL A 67 -6.38 17.66 18.50
C VAL A 67 -7.71 17.28 17.85
N ALA A 68 -7.69 16.55 16.72
CA ALA A 68 -8.92 16.08 16.07
C ALA A 68 -9.70 15.04 16.90
N TRP A 69 -9.05 14.34 17.82
CA TRP A 69 -9.69 13.42 18.76
C TRP A 69 -10.32 14.16 19.96
N VAL A 70 -9.64 15.18 20.49
CA VAL A 70 -10.11 15.97 21.65
C VAL A 70 -11.24 16.93 21.28
N LEU A 71 -11.14 17.59 20.13
CA LEU A 71 -12.06 18.65 19.72
C LEU A 71 -13.15 18.14 18.76
N PRO A 72 -14.34 18.77 18.71
CA PRO A 72 -15.38 18.45 17.73
C PRO A 72 -14.84 18.56 16.29
N PRO A 73 -15.22 17.67 15.35
CA PRO A 73 -16.23 16.62 15.46
C PRO A 73 -15.73 15.33 16.11
N GLY A 74 -14.50 15.31 16.62
CA GLY A 74 -13.95 14.19 17.39
C GLY A 74 -14.79 13.84 18.61
N SER A 75 -14.66 12.59 19.04
CA SER A 75 -15.27 12.08 20.27
C SER A 75 -14.19 11.37 21.08
N PRO A 76 -13.72 11.97 22.18
CA PRO A 76 -12.70 11.38 23.02
C PRO A 76 -13.17 10.04 23.57
N GLY A 77 -12.55 8.96 23.10
CA GLY A 77 -12.86 7.60 23.52
C GLY A 77 -11.67 6.66 23.38
N PRO A 78 -11.69 5.49 24.06
CA PRO A 78 -10.57 4.55 24.11
C PRO A 78 -10.13 4.08 22.71
N ILE A 79 -11.07 3.80 21.81
CA ILE A 79 -10.76 3.37 20.42
C ILE A 79 -9.90 4.42 19.71
N GLY A 80 -10.35 5.69 19.76
CA GLY A 80 -9.64 6.78 19.10
C GLY A 80 -8.22 6.92 19.65
N LEU A 81 -8.05 6.78 20.97
CA LEU A 81 -6.74 6.86 21.63
C LEU A 81 -5.78 5.75 21.19
N VAL A 82 -6.23 4.50 21.15
CA VAL A 82 -5.37 3.36 20.74
C VAL A 82 -5.08 3.38 19.22
N MET A 83 -5.93 4.05 18.44
CA MET A 83 -5.72 4.24 17.00
C MET A 83 -4.86 5.47 16.65
N LEU A 84 -4.60 6.40 17.57
CA LEU A 84 -3.73 7.56 17.34
C LEU A 84 -2.35 7.21 16.75
N PRO A 85 -1.65 6.14 17.20
CA PRO A 85 -0.35 5.79 16.65
C PRO A 85 -0.37 5.42 15.16
N ALA A 86 -1.53 5.10 14.57
CA ALA A 86 -1.63 4.74 13.15
C ALA A 86 -1.07 5.85 12.26
N MET A 87 -1.51 7.10 12.48
CA MET A 87 -1.02 8.25 11.71
C MET A 87 0.44 8.57 11.97
N VAL A 88 0.89 8.36 13.21
CA VAL A 88 2.28 8.54 13.62
C VAL A 88 3.18 7.58 12.86
N ILE A 89 2.77 6.32 12.77
CA ILE A 89 3.48 5.26 12.03
C ILE A 89 3.53 5.57 10.54
N ASN A 90 2.42 6.04 9.95
CA ASN A 90 2.40 6.47 8.55
C ASN A 90 3.43 7.57 8.28
N ALA A 91 3.36 8.69 9.01
CA ALA A 91 4.29 9.80 8.84
C ALA A 91 5.75 9.38 9.08
N LEU A 92 5.99 8.55 10.09
CA LEU A 92 7.30 7.99 10.41
C LEU A 92 7.86 7.15 9.26
N VAL A 93 7.07 6.20 8.74
CA VAL A 93 7.47 5.31 7.64
C VAL A 93 7.75 6.11 6.36
N THR A 94 6.84 6.99 5.98
CA THR A 94 7.02 7.86 4.80
C THR A 94 8.27 8.72 4.94
N GLY A 95 8.46 9.38 6.09
CA GLY A 95 9.64 10.22 6.33
C GLY A 95 10.95 9.42 6.41
N LEU A 96 10.93 8.19 6.93
CA LEU A 96 12.10 7.32 6.97
C LEU A 96 12.56 6.94 5.55
N ILE A 97 11.62 6.54 4.68
CA ILE A 97 11.95 6.17 3.30
C ILE A 97 12.42 7.42 2.53
N TYR A 98 11.72 8.55 2.69
CA TYR A 98 12.10 9.83 2.07
C TYR A 98 13.52 10.25 2.45
N ASN A 99 13.93 10.05 3.71
CA ASN A 99 15.29 10.32 4.19
C ASN A 99 16.29 9.18 3.92
N GLY A 100 16.00 8.25 3.01
CA GLY A 100 16.89 7.17 2.61
C GLY A 100 17.05 6.04 3.64
N ARG A 101 16.30 6.05 4.74
CA ARG A 101 16.32 5.05 5.82
C ARG A 101 15.26 3.97 5.62
N TRP A 102 15.08 3.53 4.37
CA TRP A 102 14.05 2.56 4.00
C TRP A 102 14.16 1.23 4.76
N LYS A 103 15.37 0.79 5.14
CA LYS A 103 15.56 -0.42 5.96
C LYS A 103 14.87 -0.34 7.33
N SER A 104 14.91 0.84 7.98
CA SER A 104 14.22 1.05 9.25
C SER A 104 12.71 1.05 9.07
N ALA A 105 12.21 1.63 7.97
CA ALA A 105 10.80 1.57 7.61
C ALA A 105 10.33 0.14 7.31
N SER A 106 11.13 -0.64 6.58
CA SER A 106 10.86 -2.05 6.29
C SER A 106 10.80 -2.87 7.57
N MET A 107 11.77 -2.69 8.48
CA MET A 107 11.76 -3.38 9.78
C MET A 107 10.49 -3.09 10.58
N LEU A 108 10.07 -1.82 10.66
CA LEU A 108 8.84 -1.44 11.36
C LEU A 108 7.60 -2.11 10.75
N LEU A 109 7.43 -2.04 9.43
CA LEU A 109 6.29 -2.66 8.75
C LEU A 109 6.30 -4.19 8.88
N SER A 110 7.47 -4.82 8.75
CA SER A 110 7.63 -6.27 8.93
C SER A 110 7.25 -6.70 10.34
N LEU A 111 7.64 -5.96 11.37
CA LEU A 111 7.28 -6.26 12.76
C LEU A 111 5.76 -6.19 12.97
N LEU A 112 5.08 -5.18 12.43
CA LEU A 112 3.62 -5.07 12.52
C LEU A 112 2.92 -6.26 11.84
N ILE A 113 3.40 -6.66 10.65
CA ILE A 113 2.88 -7.84 9.96
C ILE A 113 3.10 -9.10 10.82
N ILE A 114 4.32 -9.33 11.29
CA ILE A 114 4.65 -10.50 12.13
C ILE A 114 3.78 -10.54 13.38
N PHE A 115 3.64 -9.43 14.11
CA PHE A 115 2.83 -9.40 15.33
C PHE A 115 1.35 -9.66 15.06
N PHE A 116 0.80 -9.19 13.93
CA PHE A 116 -0.56 -9.54 13.53
C PHE A 116 -0.73 -11.06 13.33
N TRP A 117 0.26 -11.72 12.73
CA TRP A 117 0.23 -13.17 12.52
C TRP A 117 0.26 -13.99 13.82
N LEU A 118 0.75 -13.41 14.92
CA LEU A 118 0.77 -14.03 16.25
C LEU A 118 -0.56 -13.87 17.01
N LEU A 119 -1.51 -13.09 16.48
CA LEU A 119 -2.78 -12.81 17.16
C LEU A 119 -3.89 -13.81 16.79
N PRO A 120 -4.92 -13.96 17.65
CA PRO A 120 -5.98 -14.96 17.50
C PRO A 120 -6.68 -15.04 16.14
N PRO A 121 -6.89 -13.93 15.39
CA PRO A 121 -7.53 -14.02 14.07
C PRO A 121 -6.79 -14.93 13.09
N SER A 122 -5.46 -15.05 13.21
CA SER A 122 -4.63 -15.87 12.34
C SER A 122 -4.42 -17.31 12.85
N HIS A 123 -4.82 -17.62 14.09
CA HIS A 123 -4.59 -18.91 14.75
C HIS A 123 -5.87 -19.74 14.91
N PRO A 124 -5.82 -21.08 14.86
CA PRO A 124 -4.70 -21.90 14.40
C PRO A 124 -4.42 -21.64 12.91
N ILE A 125 -3.13 -21.60 12.54
CA ILE A 125 -2.69 -21.14 11.21
C ILE A 125 -3.23 -22.07 10.12
N GLU A 126 -3.31 -23.36 10.39
CA GLU A 126 -3.78 -24.37 9.43
C GLU A 126 -5.21 -24.10 8.95
N GLN A 127 -6.04 -23.51 9.81
CA GLN A 127 -7.45 -23.21 9.52
C GLN A 127 -7.64 -21.76 9.08
N ASN A 128 -6.88 -20.83 9.68
CA ASN A 128 -7.09 -19.39 9.52
C ASN A 128 -6.01 -18.68 8.68
N PHE A 129 -5.15 -19.44 7.98
CA PHE A 129 -4.14 -18.90 7.08
C PHE A 129 -4.70 -17.87 6.09
N LEU A 130 -5.89 -18.14 5.53
CA LEU A 130 -6.54 -17.26 4.57
C LEU A 130 -6.91 -15.91 5.20
N VAL A 131 -7.34 -15.90 6.47
CA VAL A 131 -7.61 -14.66 7.22
C VAL A 131 -6.32 -13.85 7.38
N GLY A 132 -5.24 -14.53 7.79
CA GLY A 132 -3.93 -13.93 7.93
C GLY A 132 -3.43 -13.27 6.64
N ILE A 133 -3.53 -13.98 5.51
CA ILE A 133 -3.15 -13.44 4.20
C ILE A 133 -4.08 -12.31 3.76
N ALA A 134 -5.40 -12.48 3.90
CA ALA A 134 -6.38 -11.45 3.51
C ALA A 134 -6.14 -10.13 4.25
N ALA A 135 -5.81 -10.19 5.54
CA ALA A 135 -5.50 -9.02 6.35
C ALA A 135 -4.13 -8.38 6.04
N THR A 136 -3.17 -9.12 5.45
CA THR A 136 -1.77 -8.67 5.33
C THR A 136 -1.23 -8.50 3.91
N TRP A 137 -1.89 -9.02 2.87
CA TRP A 137 -1.35 -9.05 1.50
C TRP A 137 -0.98 -7.68 0.93
N ASP A 138 -1.77 -6.65 1.23
CA ASP A 138 -1.57 -5.27 0.76
C ASP A 138 -0.40 -4.58 1.46
N LYS A 139 -0.12 -4.96 2.71
CA LYS A 139 1.07 -4.54 3.47
C LYS A 139 2.33 -5.28 3.00
N ILE A 140 2.20 -6.55 2.65
CA ILE A 140 3.28 -7.30 2.00
C ILE A 140 3.62 -6.63 0.66
N LEU A 141 2.61 -6.24 -0.13
CA LEU A 141 2.82 -5.47 -1.35
C LEU A 141 3.54 -4.14 -1.07
N ALA A 142 3.13 -3.40 -0.05
CA ALA A 142 3.82 -2.16 0.36
C ALA A 142 5.29 -2.41 0.74
N LEU A 143 5.57 -3.48 1.49
CA LEU A 143 6.92 -3.87 1.87
C LEU A 143 7.79 -4.16 0.64
N LEU A 144 7.25 -4.87 -0.35
CA LEU A 144 7.93 -5.14 -1.63
C LEU A 144 8.19 -3.84 -2.42
N LEU A 145 7.24 -2.91 -2.42
CA LEU A 145 7.36 -1.62 -3.11
C LEU A 145 8.38 -0.67 -2.46
N MET A 146 8.83 -0.91 -1.23
CA MET A 146 9.84 -0.06 -0.58
C MET A 146 11.17 -0.02 -1.35
N VAL A 147 11.63 -1.15 -1.89
CA VAL A 147 12.90 -1.25 -2.62
C VAL A 147 12.91 -0.40 -3.90
N PRO A 148 11.95 -0.55 -4.84
CA PRO A 148 11.89 0.30 -6.03
C PRO A 148 11.67 1.77 -5.67
N THR A 149 10.88 2.06 -4.62
CA THR A 149 10.67 3.44 -4.14
C THR A 149 11.96 4.07 -3.64
N ALA A 150 12.76 3.33 -2.87
CA ALA A 150 14.08 3.78 -2.43
C ALA A 150 15.05 4.04 -3.59
N HIS A 151 14.97 3.23 -4.66
CA HIS A 151 15.77 3.47 -5.87
C HIS A 151 15.32 4.72 -6.62
N LEU A 152 14.02 4.96 -6.75
CA LEU A 152 13.47 6.17 -7.36
C LEU A 152 13.86 7.43 -6.58
N MET A 153 13.80 7.38 -5.24
CA MET A 153 14.22 8.49 -4.38
C MET A 153 15.69 8.88 -4.57
N LYS A 154 16.59 7.90 -4.75
CA LYS A 154 18.00 8.18 -5.05
C LYS A 154 18.18 8.94 -6.36
N ARG A 155 17.36 8.65 -7.38
CA ARG A 155 17.42 9.35 -8.68
C ARG A 155 16.93 10.79 -8.59
N ILE A 156 15.87 11.06 -7.81
CA ILE A 156 15.40 12.43 -7.56
C ILE A 156 16.47 13.26 -6.84
N SER A 157 17.21 12.63 -5.91
CA SER A 157 18.23 13.31 -5.11
C SER A 157 19.54 13.57 -5.87
N HIS A 158 19.84 12.80 -6.92
CA HIS A 158 21.08 12.90 -7.70
C HIS A 158 20.77 12.85 -9.22
N PRO A 159 20.34 13.98 -9.82
CA PRO A 159 19.97 14.01 -11.23
C PRO A 159 21.15 13.88 -12.20
N GLU A 160 22.40 14.13 -11.76
CA GLU A 160 23.58 14.18 -12.64
C GLU A 160 24.19 12.82 -13.00
N SER A 161 23.84 11.72 -12.29
CA SER A 161 24.48 10.41 -12.51
C SER A 161 23.80 9.53 -13.58
N SER A 162 22.85 10.08 -14.35
CA SER A 162 21.98 9.28 -15.23
C SER A 162 22.43 9.16 -16.70
N THR A 163 23.60 9.69 -17.06
CA THR A 163 24.05 9.80 -18.47
C THR A 163 24.85 8.61 -19.01
N THR A 164 25.23 7.60 -18.21
CA THR A 164 26.23 6.59 -18.63
C THR A 164 25.79 5.11 -18.60
N ILE A 165 24.53 4.79 -18.92
CA ILE A 165 24.17 3.38 -19.18
C ILE A 165 23.36 3.27 -20.47
N HIS A 166 24.09 3.32 -21.59
CA HIS A 166 23.63 2.81 -22.88
C HIS A 166 24.20 1.40 -23.07
N GLU A 167 23.43 0.38 -22.68
CA GLU A 167 23.70 -0.98 -23.12
C GLU A 167 22.43 -1.70 -23.56
N LYS A 168 22.54 -2.34 -24.73
CA LYS A 168 21.53 -3.17 -25.38
C LYS A 168 21.26 -4.43 -24.56
N VAL A 169 20.39 -4.33 -23.55
CA VAL A 169 19.68 -5.50 -23.04
C VAL A 169 18.35 -5.60 -23.79
N LYS A 170 18.11 -6.73 -24.45
CA LYS A 170 16.80 -7.07 -25.04
C LYS A 170 15.78 -7.09 -23.88
N LYS A 171 15.11 -5.96 -23.64
CA LYS A 171 14.31 -5.72 -22.43
C LYS A 171 13.12 -6.66 -22.38
N PHE A 172 13.24 -7.72 -21.58
CA PHE A 172 12.13 -8.57 -21.19
C PHE A 172 11.00 -7.70 -20.60
N ASN A 173 9.79 -7.79 -21.16
CA ASN A 173 8.67 -6.95 -20.76
C ASN A 173 8.00 -7.51 -19.51
N TRP A 174 8.64 -7.32 -18.35
CA TRP A 174 8.16 -7.77 -17.05
C TRP A 174 6.70 -7.40 -16.78
N ALA A 175 6.23 -6.22 -17.24
CA ALA A 175 4.84 -5.81 -17.10
C ALA A 175 3.88 -6.77 -17.82
N SER A 176 4.14 -7.09 -19.08
CA SER A 176 3.34 -8.06 -19.85
C SER A 176 3.45 -9.46 -19.24
N PHE A 177 4.65 -9.87 -18.84
CA PHE A 177 4.88 -11.20 -18.26
C PHE A 177 4.10 -11.40 -16.95
N LEU A 178 4.23 -10.46 -16.00
CA LEU A 178 3.53 -10.53 -14.72
C LEU A 178 2.00 -10.46 -14.92
N SER A 179 1.54 -9.62 -15.84
CA SER A 179 0.10 -9.52 -16.17
C SER A 179 -0.42 -10.80 -16.84
N LEU A 180 0.39 -11.46 -17.67
CA LEU A 180 0.03 -12.72 -18.33
C LEU A 180 -0.06 -13.87 -17.32
N VAL A 181 0.94 -13.99 -16.43
CA VAL A 181 0.93 -14.97 -15.35
C VAL A 181 -0.27 -14.74 -14.43
N SER A 182 -0.55 -13.48 -14.08
CA SER A 182 -1.76 -13.09 -13.36
C SER A 182 -3.03 -13.56 -14.06
N ALA A 183 -3.16 -13.27 -15.37
CA ALA A 183 -4.34 -13.64 -16.13
C ALA A 183 -4.57 -15.15 -16.15
N ILE A 184 -3.52 -15.94 -16.41
CA ILE A 184 -3.59 -17.40 -16.40
C ILE A 184 -4.06 -17.90 -15.03
N LEU A 185 -3.45 -17.39 -13.96
CA LEU A 185 -3.78 -17.80 -12.61
C LEU A 185 -5.23 -17.45 -12.22
N VAL A 186 -5.71 -16.25 -12.58
CA VAL A 186 -7.10 -15.84 -12.37
C VAL A 186 -8.06 -16.71 -13.19
N LEU A 187 -7.73 -17.00 -14.46
CA LEU A 187 -8.56 -17.82 -15.35
C LEU A 187 -8.66 -19.27 -14.90
N VAL A 188 -7.54 -19.89 -14.52
CA VAL A 188 -7.52 -21.28 -14.02
C VAL A 188 -8.33 -21.37 -12.74
N ASN A 189 -8.16 -20.42 -11.81
CA ASN A 189 -8.95 -20.41 -10.58
C ASN A 189 -10.46 -20.22 -10.87
N ALA A 190 -10.81 -19.27 -11.74
CA ALA A 190 -12.20 -19.04 -12.16
C ALA A 190 -12.84 -20.28 -12.79
N TYR A 191 -12.10 -20.99 -13.65
CA TYR A 191 -12.57 -22.21 -14.29
C TYR A 191 -12.79 -23.35 -13.29
N MET A 192 -11.85 -23.57 -12.36
CA MET A 192 -11.99 -24.61 -11.32
C MET A 192 -13.22 -24.38 -10.44
N ILE A 193 -13.50 -23.11 -10.13
CA ILE A 193 -14.65 -22.73 -9.31
C ILE A 193 -15.95 -22.93 -10.10
N SER A 194 -15.97 -22.54 -11.38
CA SER A 194 -17.16 -22.62 -12.24
C SER A 194 -17.56 -24.05 -12.58
N THR A 195 -16.58 -24.95 -12.79
CA THR A 195 -16.85 -26.32 -13.27
C THR A 195 -16.90 -27.37 -12.16
N GLY A 196 -16.17 -27.17 -11.06
CA GLY A 196 -16.02 -28.18 -10.02
C GLY A 196 -16.38 -27.71 -8.62
N GLY A 197 -16.79 -26.45 -8.41
CA GLY A 197 -16.96 -25.86 -7.08
C GLY A 197 -15.68 -25.93 -6.24
N ASN A 198 -14.53 -26.11 -6.89
CA ASN A 198 -13.23 -26.34 -6.27
C ASN A 198 -12.35 -25.12 -6.55
N VAL A 199 -11.52 -24.78 -5.58
CA VAL A 199 -10.48 -23.76 -5.69
C VAL A 199 -9.15 -24.40 -6.07
N LEU A 200 -8.23 -23.61 -6.63
CA LEU A 200 -6.89 -24.09 -6.91
C LEU A 200 -6.22 -24.58 -5.61
N ARG A 201 -5.71 -25.81 -5.64
CA ARG A 201 -5.05 -26.46 -4.51
C ARG A 201 -3.65 -26.88 -4.94
N LEU A 202 -2.65 -26.46 -4.17
CA LEU A 202 -1.31 -27.00 -4.26
C LEU A 202 -1.12 -27.92 -3.06
N GLU A 203 -0.97 -29.21 -3.34
CA GLU A 203 -0.65 -30.22 -2.32
C GLU A 203 0.81 -30.62 -2.52
N TYR A 204 1.60 -30.56 -1.45
CA TYR A 204 2.98 -31.04 -1.47
C TYR A 204 3.20 -31.98 -0.28
N GLN A 205 3.78 -33.14 -0.56
CA GLN A 205 4.14 -34.12 0.46
C GLN A 205 5.59 -33.90 0.86
N LEU A 206 5.81 -33.58 2.14
CA LEU A 206 7.13 -33.49 2.72
C LEU A 206 7.21 -34.50 3.88
N GLY A 207 7.82 -35.65 3.62
CA GLY A 207 7.82 -36.78 4.56
C GLY A 207 6.45 -37.47 4.61
N SER A 208 5.93 -37.71 5.81
CA SER A 208 4.58 -38.28 6.03
C SER A 208 3.47 -37.23 5.98
N ASP A 209 3.81 -35.94 6.00
CA ASP A 209 2.85 -34.86 6.17
C ASP A 209 2.47 -34.26 4.80
N THR A 210 1.17 -34.10 4.60
CA THR A 210 0.63 -33.45 3.40
C THR A 210 0.33 -31.99 3.71
N TYR A 211 1.13 -31.09 3.16
CA TYR A 211 0.89 -29.66 3.27
C TYR A 211 -0.04 -29.23 2.15
N ARG A 212 -1.19 -28.67 2.51
CA ARG A 212 -2.22 -28.23 1.57
C ARG A 212 -2.31 -26.71 1.57
N ILE A 213 -1.92 -26.09 0.47
CA ILE A 213 -2.14 -24.67 0.23
C ILE A 213 -3.37 -24.54 -0.66
N THR A 214 -4.45 -24.01 -0.10
CA THR A 214 -5.72 -23.81 -0.81
C THR A 214 -5.88 -22.33 -1.14
N PHE A 215 -6.07 -21.99 -2.41
CA PHE A 215 -6.18 -20.61 -2.89
C PHE A 215 -7.65 -20.18 -3.02
N GLY A 216 -8.33 -20.13 -1.88
CA GLY A 216 -9.74 -19.71 -1.74
C GLY A 216 -10.51 -20.55 -0.71
N SER A 217 -11.66 -20.07 -0.23
CA SER A 217 -12.51 -20.82 0.71
C SER A 217 -13.63 -21.53 -0.04
N LYS A 218 -13.72 -22.87 0.12
CA LYS A 218 -14.83 -23.67 -0.40
C LYS A 218 -16.18 -23.28 0.20
N ASP A 219 -16.20 -22.89 1.48
CA ASP A 219 -17.43 -22.60 2.22
C ASP A 219 -18.08 -21.29 1.73
N TYR A 220 -17.27 -20.32 1.30
CA TYR A 220 -17.77 -19.11 0.63
C TYR A 220 -18.31 -19.39 -0.77
N ILE A 221 -17.71 -20.35 -1.48
CA ILE A 221 -18.06 -20.66 -2.88
C ILE A 221 -19.33 -21.51 -2.95
N ALA A 222 -19.51 -22.44 -2.01
CA ALA A 222 -20.64 -23.36 -1.98
C ALA A 222 -21.99 -22.67 -1.70
N TYR A 223 -22.01 -21.54 -0.97
CA TYR A 223 -23.26 -20.90 -0.55
C TYR A 223 -23.75 -19.77 -1.48
N TYR A 224 -22.88 -19.13 -2.28
CA TYR A 224 -23.26 -17.92 -3.04
C TYR A 224 -22.79 -17.85 -4.52
N VAL A 225 -21.92 -18.74 -5.01
CA VAL A 225 -20.98 -18.36 -6.11
C VAL A 225 -21.05 -19.12 -7.45
N PRO A 226 -21.82 -20.21 -7.69
CA PRO A 226 -21.84 -20.84 -9.02
C PRO A 226 -22.12 -19.89 -10.21
N PRO A 227 -23.10 -18.95 -10.15
CA PRO A 227 -23.33 -18.03 -11.27
C PRO A 227 -22.29 -16.90 -11.39
N PHE A 228 -21.49 -16.63 -10.34
CA PHE A 228 -20.46 -15.59 -10.34
C PHE A 228 -19.10 -16.09 -10.89
N GLY A 229 -18.89 -17.41 -11.00
CA GLY A 229 -17.72 -18.02 -11.66
C GLY A 229 -17.47 -17.48 -13.08
N TYR A 230 -18.55 -17.25 -13.83
CA TYR A 230 -18.49 -16.69 -15.19
C TYR A 230 -18.11 -15.21 -15.21
N LEU A 231 -18.54 -14.41 -14.21
CA LEU A 231 -18.10 -13.02 -14.06
C LEU A 231 -16.60 -12.93 -13.77
N TRP A 232 -16.05 -13.93 -13.07
CA TRP A 232 -14.63 -14.05 -12.82
C TRP A 232 -13.82 -14.38 -14.07
N LEU A 233 -14.34 -15.27 -14.93
CA LEU A 233 -13.74 -15.51 -16.24
C LEU A 233 -13.66 -14.20 -17.04
N LEU A 234 -14.67 -13.33 -16.97
CA LEU A 234 -14.62 -12.02 -17.63
C LEU A 234 -13.48 -11.13 -17.08
N THR A 235 -13.23 -11.13 -15.77
CA THR A 235 -12.10 -10.38 -15.19
C THR A 235 -10.75 -10.97 -15.62
N GLY A 236 -10.60 -12.29 -15.63
CA GLY A 236 -9.40 -12.97 -16.11
C GLY A 236 -9.15 -12.72 -17.61
N ILE A 237 -10.19 -12.73 -18.43
CA ILE A 237 -10.14 -12.35 -19.85
C ILE A 237 -9.74 -10.88 -19.97
N GLY A 238 -10.29 -9.97 -19.15
CA GLY A 238 -9.90 -8.56 -19.13
C GLY A 238 -8.41 -8.35 -18.83
N ILE A 239 -7.85 -9.05 -17.84
CA ILE A 239 -6.41 -9.03 -17.53
C ILE A 239 -5.61 -9.62 -18.70
N LEU A 240 -6.06 -10.75 -19.27
CA LEU A 240 -5.39 -11.41 -20.40
C LEU A 240 -5.33 -10.52 -21.63
N THR A 241 -6.47 -9.94 -22.01
CA THR A 241 -6.60 -9.00 -23.12
C THR A 241 -5.72 -7.78 -22.87
N GLY A 242 -5.74 -7.23 -21.65
CA GLY A 242 -4.83 -6.14 -21.27
C GLY A 242 -3.35 -6.53 -21.40
N ALA A 243 -2.95 -7.72 -20.94
CA ALA A 243 -1.57 -8.21 -20.99
C ALA A 243 -1.08 -8.43 -22.43
N ILE A 244 -1.92 -9.05 -23.28
CA ILE A 244 -1.66 -9.28 -24.70
C ILE A 244 -1.56 -7.93 -25.43
N LEU A 245 -2.50 -7.01 -25.19
CA LEU A 245 -2.49 -5.71 -25.85
C LEU A 245 -1.35 -4.81 -25.35
N LEU A 246 -0.88 -4.96 -24.11
CA LEU A 246 0.36 -4.35 -23.60
C LEU A 246 1.60 -4.85 -24.36
N HIS A 247 1.55 -6.05 -24.94
CA HIS A 247 2.63 -6.61 -25.74
C HIS A 247 2.51 -6.22 -27.23
N ILE A 248 1.30 -6.32 -27.80
CA ILE A 248 1.05 -6.10 -29.24
C ILE A 248 0.95 -4.61 -29.60
N LYS A 249 0.27 -3.81 -28.77
CA LYS A 249 0.02 -2.38 -29.01
C LYS A 249 0.58 -1.52 -27.88
N PRO A 250 1.92 -1.43 -27.76
CA PRO A 250 2.55 -0.73 -26.66
C PRO A 250 2.24 0.78 -26.62
N ASP A 251 1.79 1.37 -27.72
CA ASP A 251 1.48 2.80 -27.79
C ASP A 251 0.29 3.20 -26.90
N HIS A 252 -0.55 2.23 -26.52
CA HIS A 252 -1.73 2.44 -25.67
C HIS A 252 -1.57 1.80 -24.29
N ASN A 253 -0.32 1.56 -23.85
CA ASN A 253 0.00 0.86 -22.62
C ASN A 253 -0.74 1.41 -21.38
N THR A 254 -1.08 2.70 -21.33
CA THR A 254 -1.72 3.35 -20.17
C THR A 254 -3.10 2.77 -19.98
N LEU A 255 -3.85 2.68 -21.08
CA LEU A 255 -5.20 2.15 -21.11
C LEU A 255 -5.18 0.67 -20.75
N TRP A 256 -4.28 -0.12 -21.34
CA TRP A 256 -4.16 -1.56 -21.04
C TRP A 256 -3.75 -1.83 -19.59
N SER A 257 -2.92 -0.96 -19.04
CA SER A 257 -2.44 -1.07 -17.66
C SER A 257 -3.48 -0.69 -16.63
N ILE A 258 -4.28 0.35 -16.91
CA ILE A 258 -5.47 0.68 -16.12
C ILE A 258 -6.47 -0.48 -16.20
N LEU A 259 -6.70 -1.04 -17.40
CA LEU A 259 -7.57 -2.20 -17.58
C LEU A 259 -7.07 -3.39 -16.75
N ILE A 260 -5.78 -3.72 -16.78
CA ILE A 260 -5.17 -4.76 -15.96
C ILE A 260 -5.38 -4.47 -14.47
N LEU A 261 -5.13 -3.25 -14.02
CA LEU A 261 -5.29 -2.85 -12.60
C LEU A 261 -6.74 -2.98 -12.13
N VAL A 262 -7.68 -2.44 -12.91
CA VAL A 262 -9.12 -2.48 -12.60
C VAL A 262 -9.62 -3.91 -12.63
N ALA A 263 -9.27 -4.69 -13.65
CA ALA A 263 -9.68 -6.09 -13.76
C ALA A 263 -9.06 -6.97 -12.67
N SER A 264 -7.81 -6.70 -12.26
CA SER A 264 -7.16 -7.37 -11.14
C SER A 264 -7.76 -6.97 -9.79
N GLY A 265 -8.18 -5.72 -9.63
CA GLY A 265 -8.92 -5.27 -8.46
C GLY A 265 -10.29 -5.95 -8.37
N LEU A 266 -11.07 -5.91 -9.45
CA LEU A 266 -12.39 -6.53 -9.53
C LEU A 266 -12.35 -8.05 -9.34
N SER A 267 -11.30 -8.73 -9.83
CA SER A 267 -11.16 -10.18 -9.67
C SER A 267 -10.97 -10.61 -8.20
N SER A 268 -10.57 -9.70 -7.31
CA SER A 268 -10.48 -9.98 -5.87
C SER A 268 -11.76 -9.73 -5.09
N VAL A 269 -12.56 -8.75 -5.51
CA VAL A 269 -13.83 -8.41 -4.87
C VAL A 269 -14.92 -9.42 -5.25
N ILE A 270 -14.94 -9.84 -6.53
CA ILE A 270 -16.05 -10.63 -7.10
C ILE A 270 -15.86 -12.14 -6.90
N GLY A 271 -14.67 -12.57 -6.49
CA GLY A 271 -14.64 -13.85 -5.79
C GLY A 271 -13.31 -14.28 -5.20
N GLY A 272 -13.41 -15.04 -4.12
CA GLY A 272 -12.57 -16.19 -3.78
C GLY A 272 -11.04 -16.07 -3.79
N GLY A 273 -10.45 -14.88 -3.85
CA GLY A 273 -9.08 -14.65 -3.42
C GLY A 273 -7.99 -15.43 -4.16
N PHE A 274 -7.91 -15.32 -5.49
CA PHE A 274 -6.63 -15.64 -6.14
C PHE A 274 -5.65 -14.46 -5.94
N ILE A 275 -5.23 -14.28 -4.68
CA ILE A 275 -4.43 -13.14 -4.19
C ILE A 275 -3.11 -13.02 -4.96
N ALA A 276 -2.51 -14.15 -5.34
CA ALA A 276 -1.31 -14.14 -6.18
C ALA A 276 -1.58 -13.55 -7.58
N GLY A 277 -2.74 -13.85 -8.18
CA GLY A 277 -3.18 -13.25 -9.44
C GLY A 277 -3.41 -11.76 -9.28
N LEU A 278 -4.12 -11.33 -8.24
CA LEU A 278 -4.27 -9.89 -7.97
C LEU A 278 -2.92 -9.20 -7.81
N ILE A 279 -2.00 -9.75 -7.01
CA ILE A 279 -0.70 -9.13 -6.75
C ILE A 279 0.08 -9.00 -8.05
N LEU A 280 0.15 -10.07 -8.84
CA LEU A 280 0.88 -10.09 -10.11
C LEU A 280 0.23 -9.17 -11.14
N GLY A 281 -1.11 -9.10 -11.18
CA GLY A 281 -1.86 -8.24 -12.07
C GLY A 281 -1.73 -6.77 -11.69
N ALA A 282 -1.82 -6.44 -10.40
CA ALA A 282 -1.60 -5.09 -9.89
C ALA A 282 -0.17 -4.63 -10.16
N LEU A 283 0.84 -5.47 -9.90
CA LEU A 283 2.23 -5.18 -10.21
C LEU A 283 2.46 -5.02 -11.72
N GLY A 284 1.91 -5.92 -12.53
CA GLY A 284 2.01 -5.90 -13.99
C GLY A 284 1.36 -4.66 -14.60
N GLY A 285 0.17 -4.29 -14.13
CA GLY A 285 -0.54 -3.07 -14.53
C GLY A 285 0.17 -1.80 -14.04
N LEU A 286 0.66 -1.73 -12.80
CA LEU A 286 1.47 -0.60 -12.35
C LEU A 286 2.72 -0.44 -13.22
N LEU A 287 3.48 -1.51 -13.45
CA LEU A 287 4.68 -1.48 -14.30
C LEU A 287 4.35 -1.09 -15.74
N GLY A 288 3.24 -1.56 -16.30
CA GLY A 288 2.78 -1.21 -17.64
C GLY A 288 2.37 0.26 -17.74
N PHE A 289 1.67 0.80 -16.74
CA PHE A 289 1.21 2.19 -16.69
C PHE A 289 2.42 3.13 -16.66
N PHE A 290 3.42 2.76 -15.85
CA PHE A 290 4.70 3.46 -15.77
C PHE A 290 5.65 3.18 -16.93
N LYS A 291 5.30 2.28 -17.87
CA LYS A 291 6.00 2.10 -19.15
C LYS A 291 5.29 2.80 -20.30
N ALA A 292 3.98 3.04 -20.17
CA ALA A 292 3.14 3.65 -21.19
C ALA A 292 3.32 5.14 -21.36
N LYS A 293 3.29 5.86 -20.23
CA LYS A 293 3.53 7.30 -20.17
C LYS A 293 5.02 7.63 -20.39
N VAL A 294 5.83 6.60 -20.66
CA VAL A 294 7.23 6.53 -20.28
C VAL A 294 7.97 5.65 -21.28
N HIS A 295 8.40 6.26 -22.38
CA HIS A 295 9.74 5.94 -22.82
C HIS A 295 10.63 6.15 -21.58
N PHE A 296 11.13 5.09 -20.93
CA PHE A 296 11.81 5.13 -19.62
C PHE A 296 13.08 6.00 -19.60
N GLN A 297 13.43 6.58 -20.75
CA GLN A 297 14.49 7.55 -20.98
C GLN A 297 14.00 9.02 -21.06
N ARG A 298 12.70 9.30 -20.97
CA ARG A 298 12.10 10.66 -21.09
C ARG A 298 10.97 10.93 -20.10
N LEU A 299 11.05 10.40 -18.88
CA LEU A 299 10.18 10.93 -17.82
C LEU A 299 10.60 12.37 -17.53
N LYS A 300 9.71 13.34 -17.80
CA LYS A 300 9.88 14.69 -17.24
C LYS A 300 10.05 14.55 -15.73
N PRO A 301 10.99 15.27 -15.09
CA PRO A 301 11.29 15.11 -13.66
C PRO A 301 10.04 15.16 -12.78
N LEU A 302 9.06 15.99 -13.15
CA LEU A 302 7.75 16.12 -12.50
C LEU A 302 6.96 14.79 -12.40
N ASN A 303 7.04 13.92 -13.40
CA ASN A 303 6.30 12.65 -13.41
C ASN A 303 6.94 11.60 -12.49
N ILE A 304 8.27 11.61 -12.34
CA ILE A 304 8.99 10.72 -11.40
C ILE A 304 8.70 11.16 -9.97
N GLU A 305 8.69 12.47 -9.71
CA GLU A 305 8.44 13.02 -8.38
C GLU A 305 7.02 12.67 -7.90
N VAL A 306 5.99 12.91 -8.72
CA VAL A 306 4.60 12.55 -8.39
C VAL A 306 4.45 11.04 -8.16
N LEU A 307 5.04 10.21 -9.02
CA LEU A 307 5.05 8.75 -8.83
C LEU A 307 5.70 8.37 -7.50
N THR A 308 6.85 8.97 -7.18
CA THR A 308 7.58 8.65 -5.97
C THR A 308 6.79 9.07 -4.73
N PHE A 309 6.13 10.22 -4.76
CA PHE A 309 5.22 10.65 -3.68
C PHE A 309 4.01 9.73 -3.54
N PHE A 310 3.43 9.26 -4.64
CA PHE A 310 2.37 8.25 -4.61
C PHE A 310 2.84 6.97 -3.92
N LEU A 311 4.00 6.42 -4.30
CA LEU A 311 4.52 5.20 -3.69
C LEU A 311 4.85 5.40 -2.21
N LEU A 312 5.48 6.52 -1.85
CA LEU A 312 5.79 6.87 -0.47
C LEU A 312 4.53 7.01 0.40
N ALA A 313 3.49 7.65 -0.14
CA ALA A 313 2.22 7.78 0.55
C ALA A 313 1.52 6.43 0.68
N TYR A 314 1.44 5.64 -0.40
CA TYR A 314 0.85 4.30 -0.36
C TYR A 314 1.51 3.42 0.71
N ILE A 315 2.84 3.42 0.77
CA ILE A 315 3.58 2.64 1.77
C ILE A 315 3.31 3.13 3.20
N GLY A 316 3.32 4.44 3.44
CA GLY A 316 3.01 5.00 4.76
C GLY A 316 1.57 4.69 5.20
N ILE A 317 0.61 4.85 4.29
CA ILE A 317 -0.80 4.51 4.50
C ILE A 317 -0.97 3.02 4.83
N GLN A 318 -0.21 2.14 4.19
CA GLN A 318 -0.25 0.71 4.52
C GLN A 318 0.38 0.39 5.87
N ALA A 319 1.33 1.19 6.36
CA ALA A 319 1.85 1.05 7.72
C ALA A 319 0.85 1.53 8.78
N ASP A 320 0.12 2.60 8.52
CA ASP A 320 -1.08 2.99 9.31
C ASP A 320 -2.07 1.82 9.38
N ASN A 321 -2.41 1.25 8.22
CA ASN A 321 -3.33 0.13 8.13
C ASN A 321 -2.82 -1.12 8.87
N ALA A 322 -1.50 -1.38 8.84
CA ALA A 322 -0.90 -2.49 9.58
C ALA A 322 -1.08 -2.32 11.10
N TRP A 323 -0.92 -1.10 11.62
CA TRP A 323 -1.19 -0.79 13.02
C TRP A 323 -2.67 -0.98 13.36
N GLY A 324 -3.57 -0.46 12.53
CA GLY A 324 -5.02 -0.63 12.72
C GLY A 324 -5.42 -2.10 12.79
N ASN A 325 -4.92 -2.93 11.87
CA ASN A 325 -5.16 -4.37 11.87
C ASN A 325 -4.59 -5.06 13.11
N PHE A 326 -3.39 -4.68 13.52
CA PHE A 326 -2.76 -5.21 14.74
C PHE A 326 -3.62 -4.90 15.98
N VAL A 327 -3.99 -3.64 16.20
CA VAL A 327 -4.80 -3.21 17.35
C VAL A 327 -6.17 -3.90 17.34
N TYR A 328 -6.83 -3.92 16.18
CA TYR A 328 -8.15 -4.51 16.04
C TYR A 328 -8.15 -6.03 16.32
N ALA A 329 -7.04 -6.71 16.06
CA ALA A 329 -6.88 -8.15 16.33
C ALA A 329 -6.60 -8.50 17.81
N ILE A 330 -6.40 -7.52 18.69
CA ILE A 330 -6.15 -7.77 20.12
C ILE A 330 -7.48 -8.16 20.82
N PRO A 331 -7.55 -9.27 21.59
CA PRO A 331 -8.77 -9.74 22.28
C PRO A 331 -9.54 -8.65 23.02
N ILE A 332 -8.87 -7.95 23.95
CA ILE A 332 -9.52 -6.89 24.74
C ILE A 332 -10.14 -5.79 23.87
N ILE A 333 -9.58 -5.53 22.67
CA ILE A 333 -10.12 -4.53 21.76
C ILE A 333 -11.37 -5.04 21.06
N HIS A 334 -11.33 -6.22 20.43
CA HIS A 334 -12.51 -6.69 19.69
C HIS A 334 -13.63 -7.23 20.59
N ASP A 335 -13.29 -7.93 21.67
CA ASP A 335 -14.25 -8.54 22.58
C ASP A 335 -14.95 -7.48 23.44
N GLU A 336 -14.20 -6.58 24.09
CA GLU A 336 -14.79 -5.65 25.04
C GLU A 336 -15.23 -4.33 24.39
N ILE A 337 -14.40 -3.79 23.48
CA ILE A 337 -14.64 -2.46 22.93
C ILE A 337 -15.58 -2.51 21.71
N PHE A 338 -15.36 -3.48 20.81
CA PHE A 338 -16.22 -3.66 19.64
C PHE A 338 -17.37 -4.63 19.87
N ALA A 339 -17.38 -5.40 20.97
CA ALA A 339 -18.36 -6.44 21.26
C ALA A 339 -18.52 -7.44 20.09
N MET A 340 -17.41 -7.79 19.47
CA MET A 340 -17.35 -8.72 18.34
C MET A 340 -16.67 -10.01 18.74
N THR A 341 -17.28 -11.13 18.36
CA THR A 341 -16.63 -12.43 18.52
C THR A 341 -15.43 -12.57 17.59
N LEU A 342 -14.51 -13.46 17.94
CA LEU A 342 -13.35 -13.76 17.10
C LEU A 342 -13.74 -14.18 15.68
N GLU A 343 -14.83 -14.92 15.50
CA GLU A 343 -15.35 -15.31 14.19
C GLU A 343 -15.80 -14.09 13.37
N ALA A 344 -16.48 -13.12 14.01
CA ALA A 344 -16.89 -11.89 13.37
C ALA A 344 -15.67 -11.05 12.94
N VAL A 345 -14.62 -11.00 13.77
CA VAL A 345 -13.35 -10.35 13.44
C VAL A 345 -12.68 -11.04 12.25
N ARG A 346 -12.58 -12.37 12.26
CA ARG A 346 -12.03 -13.13 11.12
C ARG A 346 -12.81 -12.87 9.84
N ALA A 347 -14.13 -12.88 9.89
CA ALA A 347 -14.98 -12.56 8.74
C ALA A 347 -14.74 -11.14 8.23
N SER A 348 -14.57 -10.16 9.14
CA SER A 348 -14.27 -8.79 8.77
C SER A 348 -12.92 -8.66 8.04
N PHE A 349 -11.91 -9.45 8.41
CA PHE A 349 -10.61 -9.50 7.73
C PHE A 349 -10.65 -10.23 6.39
N LEU A 350 -11.69 -11.01 6.08
CA LEU A 350 -11.86 -11.60 4.77
C LEU A 350 -12.50 -10.64 3.76
N ILE A 351 -13.31 -9.69 4.24
CA ILE A 351 -14.13 -8.81 3.38
C ILE A 351 -13.48 -7.41 3.27
N SER A 352 -13.14 -6.82 4.41
CA SER A 352 -12.76 -5.40 4.49
C SER A 352 -11.45 -5.04 3.78
N PRO A 353 -10.40 -5.89 3.71
CA PRO A 353 -9.13 -5.49 3.12
C PRO A 353 -9.22 -5.10 1.63
N PHE A 354 -10.16 -5.65 0.88
CA PHE A 354 -10.32 -5.32 -0.54
C PHE A 354 -10.89 -3.92 -0.75
N SER A 355 -11.93 -3.55 0.00
CA SER A 355 -12.48 -2.20 -0.01
C SER A 355 -11.48 -1.19 0.57
N TYR A 356 -10.75 -1.57 1.61
CA TYR A 356 -9.72 -0.72 2.23
C TYR A 356 -8.56 -0.50 1.29
N PHE A 357 -8.12 -1.50 0.53
CA PHE A 357 -7.07 -1.36 -0.47
C PHE A 357 -7.41 -0.27 -1.49
N ILE A 358 -8.62 -0.28 -2.05
CA ILE A 358 -9.07 0.74 -3.03
C ILE A 358 -9.02 2.13 -2.39
N MET A 359 -9.55 2.29 -1.18
CA MET A 359 -9.51 3.58 -0.47
C MET A 359 -8.08 4.05 -0.19
N ARG A 360 -7.18 3.14 0.19
CA ARG A 360 -5.76 3.47 0.45
C ARG A 360 -5.03 3.89 -0.83
N VAL A 361 -5.36 3.28 -1.98
CA VAL A 361 -4.85 3.72 -3.29
C VAL A 361 -5.34 5.13 -3.61
N ILE A 362 -6.63 5.42 -3.40
CA ILE A 362 -7.21 6.75 -3.61
C ILE A 362 -6.54 7.80 -2.70
N GLN A 363 -6.37 7.49 -1.41
CA GLN A 363 -5.66 8.35 -0.46
C GLN A 363 -4.23 8.63 -0.91
N ALA A 364 -3.50 7.62 -1.41
CA ALA A 364 -2.14 7.80 -1.93
C ALA A 364 -2.10 8.69 -3.19
N ILE A 365 -3.11 8.61 -4.07
CA ILE A 365 -3.25 9.50 -5.22
C ILE A 365 -3.44 10.94 -4.74
N PHE A 366 -4.36 11.19 -3.81
CA PHE A 366 -4.58 12.52 -3.24
C PHE A 366 -3.32 13.06 -2.58
N ALA A 367 -2.64 12.25 -1.76
CA ALA A 367 -1.38 12.63 -1.14
C ALA A 367 -0.34 13.06 -2.18
N ALA A 368 -0.18 12.32 -3.28
CA ALA A 368 0.77 12.66 -4.33
C ALA A 368 0.42 13.97 -5.05
N LEU A 369 -0.86 14.16 -5.37
CA LEU A 369 -1.37 15.36 -6.06
C LEU A 369 -1.24 16.62 -5.19
N VAL A 370 -1.42 16.50 -3.88
CA VAL A 370 -1.28 17.61 -2.92
C VAL A 370 0.20 17.85 -2.58
N ALA A 371 0.97 16.79 -2.34
CA ALA A 371 2.37 16.90 -1.92
C ALA A 371 3.23 17.59 -2.98
N SER A 372 3.02 17.31 -4.27
CA SER A 372 3.84 17.87 -5.35
C SER A 372 3.83 19.41 -5.38
N PRO A 373 2.70 20.11 -5.55
CA PRO A 373 2.67 21.58 -5.53
C PRO A 373 3.07 22.14 -4.16
N LEU A 374 2.67 21.49 -3.06
CA LEU A 374 2.98 21.96 -1.71
C LEU A 374 4.48 21.94 -1.41
N ILE A 375 5.17 20.84 -1.71
CA ILE A 375 6.61 20.69 -1.52
C ILE A 375 7.37 21.71 -2.39
N ASN A 376 6.94 21.90 -3.64
CA ASN A 376 7.57 22.87 -4.53
C ASN A 376 7.43 24.30 -4.00
N ASN A 377 6.25 24.68 -3.52
CA ASN A 377 6.01 26.00 -2.94
C ASN A 377 6.79 26.20 -1.63
N LEU A 378 6.81 25.20 -0.75
CA LEU A 378 7.59 25.26 0.49
C LEU A 378 9.10 25.30 0.22
N ARG A 379 9.58 24.61 -0.82
CA ARG A 379 10.98 24.67 -1.26
C ARG A 379 11.33 26.06 -1.78
N ALA A 380 10.47 26.64 -2.64
CA ALA A 380 10.66 27.99 -3.18
C ALA A 380 10.66 29.06 -2.09
N ALA A 381 9.83 28.90 -1.06
CA ALA A 381 9.80 29.77 0.11
C ALA A 381 10.88 29.43 1.17
N GLY A 382 11.76 28.46 0.87
CA GLY A 382 12.88 28.06 1.73
C GLY A 382 12.48 27.33 3.02
N PHE A 383 11.23 26.84 3.14
CA PHE A 383 10.67 26.16 4.32
C PHE A 383 10.97 24.66 4.40
N MET A 384 11.40 24.04 3.30
CA MET A 384 11.73 22.61 3.25
C MET A 384 12.98 22.27 4.08
N ILE A 385 12.89 21.19 4.86
CA ILE A 385 14.05 20.59 5.50
C ILE A 385 14.88 19.92 4.40
N PRO A 386 16.18 20.26 4.25
CA PRO A 386 16.99 19.67 3.20
C PRO A 386 17.08 18.15 3.38
N LEU A 387 16.91 17.42 2.28
CA LEU A 387 17.15 15.98 2.22
C LEU A 387 18.55 15.71 2.77
N LYS A 388 18.65 14.86 3.79
CA LYS A 388 19.93 14.42 4.31
C LYS A 388 20.54 13.50 3.25
N THR A 389 21.41 14.05 2.41
CA THR A 389 22.17 13.23 1.47
C THR A 389 22.97 12.21 2.28
N PRO A 390 22.92 10.91 1.93
CA PRO A 390 23.83 9.95 2.54
C PRO A 390 25.25 10.46 2.28
N LYS A 391 26.04 10.64 3.34
CA LYS A 391 27.46 11.01 3.21
C LYS A 391 28.09 10.02 2.24
N ILE A 392 28.53 10.50 1.08
CA ILE A 392 29.36 9.71 0.18
C ILE A 392 30.59 9.30 1.00
N PRO A 393 30.92 8.00 1.10
CA PRO A 393 32.14 7.58 1.78
C PRO A 393 33.32 8.35 1.18
N ALA A 394 34.18 8.93 2.01
CA ALA A 394 35.33 9.72 1.56
C ALA A 394 36.23 8.97 0.55
N SER A 395 36.19 7.64 0.56
CA SER A 395 36.88 6.77 -0.40
C SER A 395 36.40 6.89 -1.85
N ILE A 396 35.20 7.43 -2.10
CA ILE A 396 34.65 7.65 -3.45
C ILE A 396 34.93 9.09 -3.93
N GLN A 397 35.04 10.07 -3.02
CA GLN A 397 35.35 11.47 -3.39
C GLN A 397 36.75 11.63 -4.01
N ASN A 398 37.72 10.80 -3.61
CA ASN A 398 39.09 10.87 -4.16
C ASN A 398 39.27 10.17 -5.50
N LYS A 399 38.25 9.48 -6.04
CA LYS A 399 38.36 8.78 -7.33
C LYS A 399 37.84 9.57 -8.54
N SER A 400 37.37 10.80 -8.35
CA SER A 400 36.87 11.65 -9.44
C SER A 400 37.78 12.82 -9.82
N ILE A 401 39.03 12.84 -9.33
CA ILE A 401 40.00 13.93 -9.59
C ILE A 401 41.32 13.39 -10.21
N THR A 402 41.36 12.13 -10.63
CA THR A 402 42.47 11.54 -11.42
C THR A 402 41.89 10.87 -12.64
#